data_AF-A0A2G2N2Q9-F1
#
_entry.id   AF-A0A2G2N2Q9-F1
#
_cell.length_a   1.000
_cell.length_b   1.000
_cell.length_c   1.000
_cell.angle_alpha   90.00
_cell.angle_beta   90.00
_cell.angle_gamma   90.00
#
_symmetry.space_group_name_H-M   'P 1'
#
loop_
_entity.id
_entity.type
_entity.pdbx_description
1 polymer ?
#
loop_
_entity_poly.entity_id
_entity_poly.type
_entity_poly.pdbx_seq_one_letter_code
_entity_poly.pdbx_strand_id
1 'polypeptide(L)'
;MVVEFTSLQGKIGRLMYEREHRATPSDPTMKNDGPTSPAKAREEKGVHSSTASAGEVAGAKRRSEGDFSPEDHTDIAIAIEDHYKPQGPSDKVPTNPVAVAVALADKLDTLVGFWAIDEKPTGSKDPYALRRAALGVVRIILENGLSLGVQSIVTLHIQNSIQKSFSGNLSDAWLDHDGHESNKNLKNLVFQVSKSGFIAEIVNLPVKRIAEIATLHDKGYDDVPQDQEWLGRLLQVTEYQAKYGDDGIPWEEDRDARFSVAGWAASLSYDINYFILDRLKVHLRDQGIKHDHIDAVFALGGDDLVDITNRIKALGAFLSTDDGTNLLAGYKRAANILKAEAKKAGVPDVVSHKGTQPEETLLFDALETAGPLIETALASEDYAGAMTALAGLRSPIDTFFDEVKVNSDDENERDNRLGLLMQVRALAGTIADFDKVEG
;
A
#
# COMPACT_ATOMS: atom_id res chain seq x y z
N MET A 1 -13.36 -8.65 28.76
CA MET A 1 -12.90 -7.26 28.58
C MET A 1 -12.05 -7.19 27.31
N VAL A 2 -12.65 -7.27 26.13
CA VAL A 2 -12.01 -6.88 24.85
C VAL A 2 -13.12 -6.38 23.92
N VAL A 3 -13.43 -5.09 24.02
CA VAL A 3 -14.01 -4.34 22.90
C VAL A 3 -13.41 -2.94 22.96
N GLU A 4 -12.34 -2.77 22.20
CA GLU A 4 -11.92 -1.51 21.63
C GLU A 4 -11.30 -1.88 20.28
N PHE A 5 -11.95 -1.54 19.16
CA PHE A 5 -11.31 -1.59 17.84
C PHE A 5 -10.34 -0.40 17.68
N THR A 6 -9.54 -0.12 18.72
CA THR A 6 -8.48 0.88 18.74
C THR A 6 -7.09 0.22 18.69
N SER A 7 -6.99 -1.11 18.88
CA SER A 7 -5.76 -1.89 18.76
C SER A 7 -5.57 -2.47 17.36
N LEU A 8 -4.32 -2.68 16.96
CA LEU A 8 -3.96 -3.25 15.66
C LEU A 8 -4.58 -4.64 15.44
N GLN A 9 -4.61 -5.46 16.50
CA GLN A 9 -5.25 -6.78 16.53
C GLN A 9 -6.73 -6.72 16.12
N GLY A 10 -7.48 -5.74 16.64
CA GLY A 10 -8.89 -5.58 16.29
C GLY A 10 -9.10 -5.21 14.82
N LYS A 11 -8.23 -4.36 14.25
CA LYS A 11 -8.31 -3.95 12.84
C LYS A 11 -8.03 -5.13 11.90
N ILE A 12 -6.99 -5.91 12.19
CA ILE A 12 -6.66 -7.10 11.41
C ILE A 12 -7.78 -8.15 11.52
N GLY A 13 -8.31 -8.39 12.72
CA GLY A 13 -9.45 -9.29 12.92
C GLY A 13 -10.70 -8.86 12.13
N ARG A 14 -10.99 -7.56 12.04
CA ARG A 14 -12.09 -7.04 11.21
C ARG A 14 -11.89 -7.34 9.72
N LEU A 15 -10.70 -7.09 9.17
CA LEU A 15 -10.40 -7.36 7.76
C LEU A 15 -10.52 -8.86 7.43
N MET A 16 -10.07 -9.73 8.33
CA MET A 16 -10.23 -11.19 8.19
C MET A 16 -11.71 -11.59 8.21
N TYR A 17 -12.48 -11.06 9.15
CA TYR A 17 -13.92 -11.30 9.22
C TYR A 17 -14.64 -10.85 7.94
N GLU A 18 -14.36 -9.64 7.46
CA GLU A 18 -14.94 -9.10 6.23
C GLU A 18 -14.59 -9.96 5.00
N ARG A 19 -13.38 -10.53 4.94
CA ARG A 19 -12.96 -11.45 3.87
C ARG A 19 -13.73 -12.77 3.92
N GLU A 20 -13.78 -13.43 5.07
CA GLU A 20 -14.49 -14.71 5.24
C GLU A 20 -15.98 -14.58 4.90
N HIS A 21 -16.58 -13.42 5.17
CA HIS A 21 -18.00 -13.17 4.97
C HIS A 21 -18.34 -12.42 3.66
N ARG A 22 -17.35 -12.06 2.82
CA ARG A 22 -17.56 -11.48 1.48
C ARG A 22 -17.63 -12.51 0.34
N ALA A 23 -17.38 -13.79 0.61
CA ALA A 23 -17.54 -14.84 -0.38
C ALA A 23 -18.97 -15.42 -0.37
N THR A 24 -19.89 -14.75 -1.08
CA THR A 24 -20.90 -15.37 -1.98
C THR A 24 -21.66 -14.29 -2.76
N PRO A 25 -21.58 -14.29 -4.10
CA PRO A 25 -22.70 -13.93 -4.96
C PRO A 25 -23.27 -15.21 -5.58
N SER A 26 -24.36 -15.75 -5.03
CA SER A 26 -25.13 -16.80 -5.71
C SER A 26 -26.63 -16.71 -5.42
N ASP A 27 -27.31 -16.07 -6.37
CA ASP A 27 -28.67 -16.29 -6.92
C ASP A 27 -29.94 -15.80 -6.15
N PRO A 28 -30.73 -14.86 -6.74
CA PRO A 28 -32.03 -14.46 -6.25
C PRO A 28 -33.14 -15.28 -6.92
N THR A 29 -33.64 -16.34 -6.29
CA THR A 29 -34.94 -16.92 -6.68
C THR A 29 -35.85 -17.17 -5.48
N MET A 30 -37.11 -16.81 -5.71
CA MET A 30 -38.20 -16.59 -4.77
C MET A 30 -38.61 -17.82 -3.95
N LYS A 31 -39.15 -17.57 -2.75
CA LYS A 31 -40.58 -17.82 -2.46
C LYS A 31 -41.06 -17.11 -1.18
N ASN A 32 -42.04 -16.22 -1.39
CA ASN A 32 -43.01 -15.76 -0.40
C ASN A 32 -43.83 -16.94 0.12
N ASP A 33 -44.18 -16.90 1.40
CA ASP A 33 -45.52 -17.19 1.94
C ASP A 33 -45.61 -16.60 3.38
N GLY A 34 -46.52 -15.63 3.60
CA GLY A 34 -46.81 -15.02 4.92
C GLY A 34 -47.88 -15.80 5.70
N PRO A 35 -48.70 -15.18 6.60
CA PRO A 35 -48.57 -13.93 7.36
C PRO A 35 -48.99 -14.08 8.86
N THR A 36 -49.19 -12.93 9.56
CA THR A 36 -49.87 -12.67 10.88
C THR A 36 -48.95 -12.62 12.11
N SER A 37 -49.03 -11.70 13.08
CA SER A 37 -49.94 -10.57 13.40
C SER A 37 -49.30 -9.69 14.51
N PRO A 38 -49.86 -8.50 14.86
CA PRO A 38 -49.11 -7.34 15.35
C PRO A 38 -49.31 -7.00 16.85
N ALA A 39 -48.43 -6.17 17.43
CA ALA A 39 -48.76 -5.39 18.63
C ALA A 39 -47.93 -4.09 18.80
N LYS A 40 -48.60 -2.95 18.52
CA LYS A 40 -48.64 -1.66 19.25
C LYS A 40 -47.32 -1.01 19.72
N ALA A 41 -46.85 0.07 19.10
CA ALA A 41 -47.29 1.48 19.23
C ALA A 41 -46.65 2.24 20.41
N ARG A 42 -45.81 3.24 20.09
CA ARG A 42 -45.97 4.63 20.54
C ARG A 42 -45.05 5.59 19.76
N GLU A 43 -45.67 6.58 19.12
CA GLU A 43 -45.04 7.77 18.54
C GLU A 43 -44.54 8.72 19.63
N GLU A 44 -43.40 9.38 19.40
CA GLU A 44 -43.17 10.77 19.79
C GLU A 44 -42.41 11.49 18.68
N LYS A 45 -43.02 12.55 18.13
CA LYS A 45 -42.46 13.45 17.14
C LYS A 45 -41.69 14.57 17.84
N GLY A 46 -40.44 14.78 17.45
CA GLY A 46 -39.66 16.00 17.67
C GLY A 46 -38.98 16.39 16.36
N VAL A 47 -39.08 17.67 16.00
CA VAL A 47 -38.85 18.23 14.66
C VAL A 47 -37.59 19.12 14.64
N HIS A 48 -36.80 19.01 13.55
CA HIS A 48 -35.65 19.83 13.07
C HIS A 48 -34.35 19.77 13.91
N SER A 49 -33.12 19.66 13.37
CA SER A 49 -32.52 20.25 12.17
C SER A 49 -31.43 19.40 11.51
N SER A 50 -31.14 19.72 10.25
CA SER A 50 -30.06 19.20 9.42
C SER A 50 -28.65 19.39 10.00
N THR A 51 -27.84 18.34 9.93
CA THR A 51 -26.43 18.32 9.47
C THR A 51 -26.00 16.86 9.40
N ALA A 52 -25.60 16.40 8.22
CA ALA A 52 -25.06 15.07 8.03
C ALA A 52 -23.64 15.03 8.58
N SER A 53 -23.48 14.60 9.84
CA SER A 53 -22.18 14.17 10.39
C SER A 53 -22.06 12.66 10.26
N ALA A 54 -20.84 12.20 9.91
CA ALA A 54 -20.47 10.81 9.87
C ALA A 54 -20.87 10.13 11.19
N GLY A 55 -21.68 9.06 11.07
CA GLY A 55 -22.38 8.44 12.18
C GLY A 55 -21.45 7.98 13.31
N GLU A 56 -21.71 8.49 14.52
CA GLU A 56 -21.33 7.85 15.77
C GLU A 56 -21.92 6.43 15.80
N VAL A 57 -21.05 5.44 15.95
CA VAL A 57 -21.46 4.05 16.11
C VAL A 57 -22.07 3.87 17.49
N ALA A 58 -23.39 3.67 17.51
CA ALA A 58 -24.16 3.31 18.70
C ALA A 58 -23.58 2.07 19.40
N GLY A 59 -23.53 2.11 20.73
CA GLY A 59 -22.77 1.20 21.59
C GLY A 59 -23.04 -0.29 21.41
N ALA A 60 -21.98 -1.02 21.07
CA ALA A 60 -21.93 -2.48 21.18
C ALA A 60 -21.63 -2.89 22.64
N LYS A 61 -22.49 -3.75 23.21
CA LYS A 61 -22.44 -4.23 24.59
C LYS A 61 -21.21 -5.13 24.82
N ARG A 62 -20.43 -4.89 25.88
CA ARG A 62 -19.27 -5.73 26.26
C ARG A 62 -19.73 -7.15 26.58
N ARG A 63 -19.13 -8.16 25.95
CA ARG A 63 -19.29 -9.58 26.28
C ARG A 63 -18.61 -9.90 27.62
N SER A 64 -19.38 -10.52 28.52
CA SER A 64 -18.96 -11.12 29.78
C SER A 64 -18.36 -12.51 29.56
N GLU A 65 -17.69 -13.08 30.56
CA GLU A 65 -17.01 -14.38 30.48
C GLU A 65 -17.97 -15.53 30.11
N GLY A 66 -19.28 -15.38 30.38
CA GLY A 66 -20.32 -16.33 29.98
C GLY A 66 -20.87 -16.17 28.56
N ASP A 67 -20.36 -15.20 27.79
CA ASP A 67 -20.82 -14.90 26.41
C ASP A 67 -19.90 -15.51 25.34
N PHE A 68 -18.88 -16.28 25.73
CA PHE A 68 -17.96 -16.96 24.83
C PHE A 68 -18.36 -18.43 24.67
N SER A 69 -18.42 -18.89 23.43
CA SER A 69 -18.70 -20.29 23.12
C SER A 69 -17.46 -21.17 23.36
N PRO A 70 -17.60 -22.51 23.48
CA PRO A 70 -16.45 -23.41 23.59
C PRO A 70 -15.46 -23.32 22.40
N GLU A 71 -15.96 -22.98 21.21
CA GLU A 71 -15.15 -22.65 20.03
C GLU A 71 -14.34 -21.35 20.25
N ASP A 72 -14.95 -20.28 20.79
CA ASP A 72 -14.23 -19.03 21.11
C ASP A 72 -13.07 -19.30 22.09
N HIS A 73 -13.30 -20.14 23.10
CA HIS A 73 -12.24 -20.53 24.05
C HIS A 73 -11.10 -21.30 23.38
N THR A 74 -11.42 -22.13 22.39
CA THR A 74 -10.43 -22.89 21.63
C THR A 74 -9.61 -21.96 20.74
N ASP A 75 -10.25 -21.03 20.03
CA ASP A 75 -9.58 -20.03 19.21
C ASP A 75 -8.66 -19.12 20.03
N ILE A 76 -9.11 -18.71 21.22
CA ILE A 76 -8.31 -17.92 22.15
C ILE A 76 -7.07 -18.72 22.60
N ALA A 77 -7.24 -20.00 22.97
CA ALA A 77 -6.13 -20.84 23.39
C ALA A 77 -5.09 -21.01 22.26
N ILE A 78 -5.56 -21.26 21.02
CA ILE A 78 -4.69 -21.35 19.84
C ILE A 78 -3.98 -20.02 19.60
N ALA A 79 -4.66 -18.88 19.72
CA ALA A 79 -4.03 -17.58 19.54
C ALA A 79 -2.94 -17.31 20.59
N ILE A 80 -3.18 -17.67 21.85
CA ILE A 80 -2.17 -17.56 22.91
C ILE A 80 -0.96 -18.44 22.59
N GLU A 81 -1.15 -19.65 22.07
CA GLU A 81 -0.05 -20.55 21.68
C GLU A 81 0.68 -20.09 20.41
N ASP A 82 -0.04 -19.64 19.37
CA ASP A 82 0.54 -19.49 18.04
C ASP A 82 0.91 -18.04 17.68
N HIS A 83 0.53 -17.02 18.47
CA HIS A 83 0.76 -15.61 18.09
C HIS A 83 2.24 -15.24 17.87
N TYR A 84 3.16 -15.88 18.60
CA TYR A 84 4.59 -15.61 18.43
C TYR A 84 5.13 -16.22 17.13
N LYS A 85 4.41 -17.15 16.48
CA LYS A 85 4.86 -17.82 15.25
C LYS A 85 4.62 -16.96 14.00
N PRO A 86 5.36 -17.19 12.90
CA PRO A 86 6.59 -17.97 12.85
C PRO A 86 7.77 -17.21 13.49
N GLN A 87 8.63 -17.92 14.21
CA GLN A 87 9.87 -17.40 14.82
C GLN A 87 11.06 -17.42 13.86
N GLY A 88 10.97 -18.19 12.78
CA GLY A 88 12.03 -18.33 11.79
C GLY A 88 11.55 -18.93 10.46
N PRO A 89 12.46 -19.13 9.50
CA PRO A 89 12.10 -19.56 8.14
C PRO A 89 11.42 -20.92 8.05
N SER A 90 11.75 -21.85 8.95
CA SER A 90 11.22 -23.22 8.96
C SER A 90 10.10 -23.43 10.00
N ASP A 91 9.72 -22.39 10.73
CA ASP A 91 8.67 -22.51 11.76
C ASP A 91 7.28 -22.57 11.12
N LYS A 92 6.32 -23.17 11.84
CA LYS A 92 4.92 -23.27 11.42
C LYS A 92 4.32 -21.86 11.37
N VAL A 93 3.50 -21.59 10.36
CA VAL A 93 2.69 -20.36 10.29
C VAL A 93 1.33 -20.59 10.94
N PRO A 94 0.83 -19.65 11.77
CA PRO A 94 -0.53 -19.72 12.29
C PRO A 94 -1.55 -19.74 11.14
N THR A 95 -2.60 -20.54 11.32
CA THR A 95 -3.70 -20.67 10.35
C THR A 95 -5.07 -20.39 10.95
N ASN A 96 -5.20 -20.45 12.28
CA ASN A 96 -6.40 -20.01 12.97
C ASN A 96 -6.57 -18.49 12.81
N PRO A 97 -7.73 -17.96 12.37
CA PRO A 97 -7.90 -16.54 12.08
C PRO A 97 -7.57 -15.61 13.25
N VAL A 98 -7.92 -16.00 14.48
CA VAL A 98 -7.60 -15.21 15.69
C VAL A 98 -6.08 -15.21 15.93
N ALA A 99 -5.43 -16.36 15.82
CA ALA A 99 -3.97 -16.46 15.94
C ALA A 99 -3.24 -15.66 14.86
N VAL A 100 -3.70 -15.72 13.60
CA VAL A 100 -3.14 -14.96 12.47
C VAL A 100 -3.26 -13.46 12.74
N ALA A 101 -4.43 -12.98 13.18
CA ALA A 101 -4.66 -11.57 13.49
C ALA A 101 -3.71 -11.07 14.61
N VAL A 102 -3.59 -11.84 15.69
CA VAL A 102 -2.72 -11.49 16.82
C VAL A 102 -1.25 -11.53 16.40
N ALA A 103 -0.83 -12.55 15.64
CA ALA A 103 0.55 -12.70 15.19
C ALA A 103 1.01 -11.60 14.25
N LEU A 104 0.15 -11.16 13.31
CA LEU A 104 0.44 -10.03 12.43
C LEU A 104 0.53 -8.73 13.23
N ALA A 105 -0.42 -8.50 14.14
CA ALA A 105 -0.43 -7.29 14.93
C ALA A 105 0.83 -7.17 15.80
N ASP A 106 1.23 -8.23 16.48
CA ASP A 106 2.44 -8.26 17.31
C ASP A 106 3.70 -7.90 16.51
N LYS A 107 3.87 -8.48 15.31
CA LYS A 107 5.03 -8.23 14.45
C LYS A 107 5.01 -6.83 13.84
N LEU A 108 3.85 -6.35 13.39
CA LEU A 108 3.72 -5.01 12.83
C LEU A 108 3.87 -3.91 13.91
N ASP A 109 3.34 -4.13 15.12
CA ASP A 109 3.53 -3.25 16.28
C ASP A 109 5.00 -3.17 16.67
N THR A 110 5.69 -4.32 16.72
CA THR A 110 7.14 -4.40 16.93
C THR A 110 7.89 -3.57 15.87
N LEU A 111 7.60 -3.78 14.57
CA LEU A 111 8.24 -3.03 13.50
C LEU A 111 7.99 -1.52 13.65
N VAL A 112 6.75 -1.10 13.89
CA VAL A 112 6.42 0.32 14.05
C VAL A 112 7.09 0.92 15.27
N GLY A 113 7.06 0.25 16.41
CA GLY A 113 7.67 0.73 17.65
C GLY A 113 9.17 0.96 17.51
N PHE A 114 9.89 -0.01 16.94
CA PHE A 114 11.35 0.10 16.77
C PHE A 114 11.75 1.09 15.69
N TRP A 115 10.99 1.20 14.59
CA TRP A 115 11.22 2.25 13.61
C TRP A 115 10.96 3.65 14.19
N ALA A 116 9.95 3.80 15.07
CA ALA A 116 9.58 5.09 15.65
C ALA A 116 10.66 5.66 16.59
N ILE A 117 11.48 4.80 17.19
CA ILE A 117 12.62 5.17 18.05
C ILE A 117 13.97 5.12 17.33
N ASP A 118 13.97 4.94 16.00
CA ASP A 118 15.16 4.83 15.14
C ASP A 118 16.08 3.63 15.44
N GLU A 119 15.56 2.56 16.04
CA GLU A 119 16.27 1.30 16.30
C GLU A 119 16.07 0.30 15.13
N LYS A 120 16.55 0.69 13.95
CA LYS A 120 16.37 -0.08 12.70
C LYS A 120 17.48 -1.14 12.51
N PRO A 121 17.23 -2.23 11.76
CA PRO A 121 18.28 -3.18 11.39
C PRO A 121 19.36 -2.54 10.53
N THR A 122 20.61 -2.89 10.77
CA THR A 122 21.76 -2.47 9.97
C THR A 122 22.42 -3.67 9.29
N GLY A 123 23.21 -3.46 8.24
CA GLY A 123 23.84 -4.57 7.48
C GLY A 123 24.52 -5.63 8.35
N SER A 124 25.13 -5.23 9.48
CA SER A 124 25.82 -6.13 10.42
C SER A 124 25.02 -6.53 11.66
N LYS A 125 23.84 -5.93 11.93
CA LYS A 125 23.08 -6.16 13.18
C LYS A 125 21.57 -6.19 12.95
N ASP A 126 20.89 -7.14 13.57
CA ASP A 126 19.41 -7.21 13.64
C ASP A 126 18.98 -7.14 15.11
N PRO A 127 19.03 -5.95 15.74
CA PRO A 127 18.59 -5.81 17.12
C PRO A 127 17.10 -6.18 17.18
N TYR A 128 16.69 -6.92 18.21
CA TYR A 128 15.29 -7.32 18.42
C TYR A 128 14.65 -8.17 17.31
N ALA A 129 15.47 -8.76 16.42
CA ALA A 129 15.00 -9.71 15.40
C ALA A 129 14.00 -9.13 14.37
N LEU A 130 14.11 -7.85 14.04
CA LEU A 130 13.16 -7.17 13.15
C LEU A 130 13.14 -7.75 11.73
N ARG A 131 14.26 -8.27 11.20
CA ARG A 131 14.24 -9.01 9.93
C ARG A 131 13.37 -10.27 10.02
N ARG A 132 13.42 -10.97 11.17
CA ARG A 132 12.59 -12.16 11.41
C ARG A 132 11.13 -11.77 11.58
N ALA A 133 10.83 -10.66 12.26
CA ALA A 133 9.46 -10.14 12.37
C ALA A 133 8.88 -9.81 10.99
N ALA A 134 9.61 -9.08 10.15
CA ALA A 134 9.17 -8.75 8.79
C ALA A 134 9.03 -9.99 7.89
N LEU A 135 9.95 -10.95 7.96
CA LEU A 135 9.78 -12.24 7.27
C LEU A 135 8.54 -12.99 7.78
N GLY A 136 8.26 -12.93 9.08
CA GLY A 136 7.05 -13.51 9.66
C GLY A 136 5.78 -12.86 9.13
N VAL A 137 5.75 -11.53 8.97
CA VAL A 137 4.64 -10.81 8.31
C VAL A 137 4.43 -11.32 6.88
N VAL A 138 5.50 -11.38 6.08
CA VAL A 138 5.45 -11.90 4.70
C VAL A 138 4.87 -13.30 4.67
N ARG A 139 5.41 -14.23 5.49
CA ARG A 139 4.96 -15.62 5.51
C ARG A 139 3.52 -15.76 5.95
N ILE A 140 3.10 -15.05 7.00
CA ILE A 140 1.72 -15.11 7.47
C ILE A 140 0.75 -14.64 6.37
N ILE A 141 1.07 -13.55 5.68
CA ILE A 141 0.26 -13.02 4.59
C ILE A 141 0.18 -14.00 3.42
N LEU A 142 1.32 -14.50 2.94
CA LEU A 142 1.36 -15.39 1.77
C LEU A 142 0.76 -16.77 2.04
N GLU A 143 1.11 -17.43 3.14
CA GLU A 143 0.68 -18.80 3.44
C GLU A 143 -0.83 -18.86 3.79
N ASN A 144 -1.43 -17.76 4.26
CA ASN A 144 -2.88 -17.63 4.45
C ASN A 144 -3.59 -16.89 3.29
N GLY A 145 -2.85 -16.53 2.24
CA GLY A 145 -3.36 -15.80 1.07
C GLY A 145 -4.12 -14.52 1.42
N LEU A 146 -3.64 -13.73 2.39
CA LEU A 146 -4.33 -12.52 2.86
C LEU A 146 -4.15 -11.36 1.87
N SER A 147 -5.19 -11.01 1.13
CA SER A 147 -5.19 -9.77 0.34
C SER A 147 -5.44 -8.57 1.26
N LEU A 148 -4.39 -7.77 1.48
CA LEU A 148 -4.41 -6.57 2.32
C LEU A 148 -3.24 -5.63 1.97
N GLY A 149 -3.50 -4.32 2.05
CA GLY A 149 -2.46 -3.29 1.94
C GLY A 149 -1.69 -3.12 3.25
N VAL A 150 -0.45 -3.59 3.29
CA VAL A 150 0.39 -3.54 4.51
C VAL A 150 0.68 -2.11 4.94
N GLN A 151 1.07 -1.24 4.02
CA GLN A 151 1.28 0.20 4.25
C GLN A 151 0.03 0.86 4.79
N SER A 152 -1.15 0.51 4.29
CA SER A 152 -2.41 1.05 4.82
C SER A 152 -2.62 0.68 6.28
N ILE A 153 -2.37 -0.59 6.64
CA ILE A 153 -2.49 -1.07 8.02
C ILE A 153 -1.44 -0.41 8.92
N VAL A 154 -0.20 -0.30 8.47
CA VAL A 154 0.91 0.33 9.20
C VAL A 154 0.63 1.81 9.44
N THR A 155 0.21 2.55 8.41
CA THR A 155 -0.16 3.97 8.51
C THR A 155 -1.24 4.18 9.56
N LEU A 156 -2.29 3.35 9.50
CA LEU A 156 -3.42 3.41 10.40
C LEU A 156 -3.05 2.98 11.84
N HIS A 157 -2.05 2.12 12.01
CA HIS A 157 -1.50 1.80 13.31
C HIS A 157 -0.71 2.98 13.89
N ILE A 158 0.18 3.60 13.10
CA ILE A 158 0.96 4.77 13.50
C ILE A 158 0.03 5.90 13.95
N GLN A 159 -1.01 6.21 13.17
CA GLN A 159 -2.02 7.22 13.52
C GLN A 159 -2.69 6.93 14.88
N ASN A 160 -3.07 5.68 15.13
CA ASN A 160 -3.67 5.29 16.40
C ASN A 160 -2.68 5.40 17.58
N SER A 161 -1.42 4.98 17.38
CA SER A 161 -0.39 5.03 18.41
C SER A 161 -0.06 6.48 18.80
N ILE A 162 -0.02 7.37 17.81
CA ILE A 162 0.03 8.82 17.99
C ILE A 162 -1.19 9.27 18.81
N GLN A 163 -2.41 9.01 18.32
CA GLN A 163 -3.64 9.44 18.99
C GLN A 163 -3.70 9.00 20.46
N LYS A 164 -3.40 7.73 20.76
CA LYS A 164 -3.36 7.19 22.14
C LYS A 164 -2.34 7.92 23.01
N SER A 165 -1.14 8.15 22.48
CA SER A 165 -0.08 8.89 23.19
C SER A 165 -0.49 10.32 23.51
N PHE A 166 -1.25 10.99 22.62
CA PHE A 166 -1.76 12.34 22.83
C PHE A 166 -3.02 12.40 23.71
N SER A 167 -3.86 11.37 23.67
CA SER A 167 -5.09 11.25 24.48
C SER A 167 -4.76 10.92 25.94
N GLY A 168 -3.70 10.14 26.17
CA GLY A 168 -3.33 9.61 27.48
C GLY A 168 -2.42 10.49 28.33
N ASN A 169 -1.71 11.49 27.78
CA ASN A 169 -0.56 12.09 28.49
C ASN A 169 -0.55 13.62 28.64
N LEU A 170 -1.60 14.37 28.31
CA LEU A 170 -1.62 15.81 28.65
C LEU A 170 -1.88 16.08 30.15
N SER A 171 -2.42 15.11 30.90
CA SER A 171 -2.52 15.17 32.36
C SER A 171 -1.24 14.71 33.06
N ASP A 172 -0.50 13.77 32.46
CA ASP A 172 0.59 13.04 33.12
C ASP A 172 1.98 13.52 32.67
N ALA A 173 2.10 14.24 31.55
CA ALA A 173 3.38 14.77 31.04
C ALA A 173 3.96 15.96 31.85
N TRP A 174 3.32 16.36 32.97
CA TRP A 174 3.80 17.44 33.82
C TRP A 174 4.63 17.00 35.04
N LEU A 175 5.02 15.72 35.15
CA LEU A 175 5.84 15.26 36.28
C LEU A 175 6.85 14.19 35.84
N ASP A 176 7.98 14.61 35.28
CA ASP A 176 9.25 14.01 35.67
C ASP A 176 10.37 15.04 35.53
N HIS A 177 10.98 15.38 36.68
CA HIS A 177 11.97 16.45 36.83
C HIS A 177 13.38 16.01 36.42
N ASP A 178 13.54 14.79 35.89
CA ASP A 178 14.86 14.18 35.71
C ASP A 178 15.22 14.02 34.22
N GLY A 179 15.59 15.15 33.61
CA GLY A 179 16.83 15.31 32.82
C GLY A 179 17.24 14.31 31.71
N HIS A 180 16.41 13.40 31.20
CA HIS A 180 16.84 12.46 30.15
C HIS A 180 16.31 12.81 28.73
N GLU A 181 17.24 12.72 27.77
CA GLU A 181 17.19 13.16 26.36
C GLU A 181 16.05 12.58 25.51
N SER A 182 15.42 11.49 25.96
CA SER A 182 14.27 10.85 25.31
C SER A 182 12.98 11.69 25.31
N ASN A 183 12.93 12.77 26.08
CA ASN A 183 11.79 13.69 26.15
C ASN A 183 11.86 14.85 25.11
N LYS A 184 13.01 15.04 24.44
CA LYS A 184 13.20 16.19 23.50
C LYS A 184 12.45 15.99 22.18
N ASN A 185 12.47 14.77 21.64
CA ASN A 185 11.75 14.42 20.42
C ASN A 185 10.23 14.40 20.64
N LEU A 186 9.78 13.95 21.81
CA LEU A 186 8.36 13.98 22.18
C LEU A 186 7.84 15.40 22.39
N LYS A 187 8.63 16.27 23.07
CA LYS A 187 8.32 17.71 23.22
C LYS A 187 8.28 18.42 21.86
N ASN A 188 9.22 18.11 20.97
CA ASN A 188 9.21 18.65 19.60
C ASN A 188 8.02 18.13 18.79
N LEU A 189 7.66 16.86 18.91
CA LEU A 189 6.48 16.26 18.27
C LEU A 189 5.20 16.97 18.75
N VAL A 190 5.04 17.13 20.06
CA VAL A 190 3.91 17.86 20.68
C VAL A 190 3.84 19.32 20.21
N PHE A 191 4.99 20.00 20.12
CA PHE A 191 5.08 21.37 19.66
C PHE A 191 4.72 21.52 18.17
N GLN A 192 5.22 20.64 17.29
CA GLN A 192 4.89 20.65 15.87
C GLN A 192 3.44 20.27 15.59
N VAL A 193 2.89 19.28 16.33
CA VAL A 193 1.46 18.91 16.31
C VAL A 193 0.58 20.11 16.63
N SER A 194 0.94 20.91 17.64
CA SER A 194 0.12 22.05 18.07
C SER A 194 0.01 23.18 17.04
N LYS A 195 0.96 23.26 16.09
CA LYS A 195 0.99 24.28 15.03
C LYS A 195 0.33 23.83 13.72
N SER A 196 0.22 22.54 13.45
CA SER A 196 -0.47 22.04 12.26
C SER A 196 -1.98 22.03 12.52
N GLY A 197 -2.70 23.09 12.12
CA GLY A 197 -4.17 23.20 12.23
C GLY A 197 -4.97 22.02 11.65
N PHE A 198 -4.30 21.09 10.97
CA PHE A 198 -4.80 19.81 10.44
C PHE A 198 -5.15 18.76 11.53
N ILE A 199 -4.63 18.92 12.76
CA ILE A 199 -4.87 17.99 13.89
C ILE A 199 -6.33 18.02 14.38
N ALA A 200 -7.06 19.11 14.16
CA ALA A 200 -8.47 19.19 14.56
C ALA A 200 -9.34 18.18 13.80
N GLU A 201 -9.00 17.87 12.55
CA GLU A 201 -9.81 17.03 11.65
C GLU A 201 -9.48 15.53 11.79
N ILE A 202 -8.22 15.18 12.10
CA ILE A 202 -7.77 13.79 12.22
C ILE A 202 -7.87 13.24 13.65
N VAL A 203 -7.75 14.10 14.68
CA VAL A 203 -7.54 13.64 16.07
C VAL A 203 -8.73 13.95 17.00
N ASN A 204 -9.79 14.60 16.49
CA ASN A 204 -11.01 14.97 17.22
C ASN A 204 -10.75 15.60 18.61
N LEU A 205 -9.71 16.45 18.69
CA LEU A 205 -9.35 17.13 19.94
C LEU A 205 -10.31 18.31 20.20
N PRO A 206 -10.86 18.47 21.41
CA PRO A 206 -11.79 19.56 21.69
C PRO A 206 -11.09 20.93 21.56
N VAL A 207 -11.65 21.80 20.72
CA VAL A 207 -11.19 23.16 20.33
C VAL A 207 -10.68 24.01 21.51
N LYS A 208 -11.26 23.81 22.70
CA LYS A 208 -10.88 24.53 23.92
C LYS A 208 -9.42 24.29 24.35
N ARG A 209 -8.84 23.12 24.09
CA ARG A 209 -7.44 22.76 24.40
C ARG A 209 -6.44 23.41 23.44
N ILE A 210 -6.84 23.65 22.19
CA ILE A 210 -6.01 24.33 21.18
C ILE A 210 -5.81 25.81 21.57
N ALA A 211 -6.84 26.44 22.13
CA ALA A 211 -6.77 27.81 22.62
C ALA A 211 -5.84 28.00 23.83
N GLU A 212 -5.80 27.04 24.76
CA GLU A 212 -4.90 27.07 25.93
C GLU A 212 -3.42 26.98 25.52
N ILE A 213 -3.10 26.18 24.50
CA ILE A 213 -1.73 26.05 23.97
C ILE A 213 -1.30 27.31 23.20
N ALA A 214 -2.21 27.94 22.47
CA ALA A 214 -1.97 29.22 21.80
C ALA A 214 -1.68 30.36 22.80
N THR A 215 -2.35 30.39 23.96
CA THR A 215 -2.10 31.41 25.00
C THR A 215 -0.71 31.32 25.67
N LEU A 216 0.01 30.20 25.54
CA LEU A 216 1.40 30.09 25.99
C LEU A 216 2.39 30.80 25.04
N HIS A 217 2.03 30.95 23.76
CA HIS A 217 2.82 31.70 22.77
C HIS A 217 2.70 33.22 22.98
N ASP A 218 1.54 33.72 23.40
CA ASP A 218 1.30 35.17 23.58
C ASP A 218 2.15 35.80 24.70
N LYS A 219 2.90 35.00 25.48
CA LYS A 219 3.73 35.47 26.60
C LYS A 219 5.16 35.91 26.23
N GLY A 220 5.56 35.83 24.95
CA GLY A 220 6.78 36.48 24.44
C GLY A 220 8.04 35.60 24.38
N TYR A 221 8.94 35.93 23.45
CA TYR A 221 10.05 35.11 22.90
C TYR A 221 11.44 35.40 23.50
N ASP A 222 11.55 36.22 24.55
CA ASP A 222 12.83 36.81 25.00
C ASP A 222 13.81 35.84 25.69
N ASP A 223 13.40 34.59 25.95
CA ASP A 223 14.20 33.55 26.62
C ASP A 223 14.81 32.50 25.65
N VAL A 224 14.75 32.70 24.33
CA VAL A 224 15.33 31.73 23.39
C VAL A 224 16.84 31.99 23.20
N PRO A 225 17.75 31.07 23.61
CA PRO A 225 19.19 31.28 23.53
C PRO A 225 19.70 31.40 22.08
N GLN A 226 20.74 32.20 21.87
CA GLN A 226 21.29 32.52 20.54
C GLN A 226 22.02 31.36 19.82
N ASP A 227 22.08 30.16 20.39
CA ASP A 227 22.71 28.99 19.74
C ASP A 227 21.75 28.20 18.80
N GLN A 228 20.52 28.71 18.61
CA GLN A 228 19.45 28.02 17.88
C GLN A 228 19.34 28.46 16.40
N GLU A 229 20.42 28.33 15.63
CA GLU A 229 20.44 28.60 14.17
C GLU A 229 19.41 27.74 13.38
N TRP A 230 18.95 26.63 13.97
CA TRP A 230 17.94 25.73 13.41
C TRP A 230 16.49 26.25 13.48
N LEU A 231 16.19 27.23 14.34
CA LEU A 231 14.86 27.85 14.40
C LEU A 231 14.55 28.67 13.13
N GLY A 232 15.58 29.23 12.50
CA GLY A 232 15.47 29.92 11.21
C GLY A 232 15.20 28.99 10.03
N ARG A 233 15.60 27.70 10.12
CA ARG A 233 15.36 26.69 9.08
C ARG A 233 13.93 26.15 9.12
N LEU A 234 13.30 26.15 10.30
CA LEU A 234 11.94 25.62 10.49
C LEU A 234 10.84 26.51 9.86
N LEU A 235 11.14 27.78 9.59
CA LEU A 235 10.22 28.74 8.97
C LEU A 235 10.22 28.71 7.42
N GLN A 236 11.09 27.92 6.77
CA GLN A 236 11.13 27.79 5.30
C GLN A 236 10.15 26.75 4.74
N VAL A 237 9.40 26.04 5.59
CA VAL A 237 8.47 24.96 5.18
C VAL A 237 7.31 25.46 4.29
N THR A 238 7.02 26.76 4.28
CA THR A 238 5.93 27.33 3.46
C THR A 238 6.24 27.44 1.95
N GLU A 239 7.47 27.19 1.50
CA GLU A 239 7.83 27.29 0.06
C GLU A 239 8.01 25.92 -0.63
N TYR A 240 7.87 24.80 0.09
CA TYR A 240 8.30 23.47 -0.35
C TYR A 240 7.36 22.75 -1.34
N GLN A 241 6.05 23.08 -1.35
CA GLN A 241 5.07 22.47 -2.27
C GLN A 241 5.19 22.95 -3.73
N ALA A 242 5.88 24.07 -3.98
CA ALA A 242 6.00 24.64 -5.32
C ALA A 242 7.13 24.03 -6.16
N LYS A 243 8.06 23.26 -5.55
CA LYS A 243 9.35 22.94 -6.20
C LYS A 243 9.47 21.52 -6.77
N TYR A 244 8.74 20.51 -6.28
CA TYR A 244 9.07 19.10 -6.58
C TYR A 244 7.98 18.22 -7.21
N GLY A 245 6.73 18.68 -7.37
CA GLY A 245 5.70 17.90 -8.08
C GLY A 245 5.50 16.46 -7.57
N ASP A 246 4.95 15.58 -8.42
CA ASP A 246 4.53 14.19 -8.11
C ASP A 246 5.68 13.16 -8.09
N ASP A 247 6.92 13.55 -8.43
CA ASP A 247 7.99 12.60 -8.78
C ASP A 247 8.85 12.08 -7.61
N GLY A 248 8.55 12.45 -6.36
CA GLY A 248 9.24 11.92 -5.18
C GLY A 248 10.69 12.41 -4.99
N ILE A 249 11.17 12.36 -3.75
CA ILE A 249 12.43 12.99 -3.30
C ILE A 249 13.64 12.05 -3.56
N PRO A 250 14.74 12.53 -4.18
CA PRO A 250 16.02 11.81 -4.24
C PRO A 250 16.66 11.65 -2.84
N TRP A 251 17.06 10.43 -2.50
CA TRP A 251 17.27 9.95 -1.13
C TRP A 251 18.55 10.42 -0.41
N GLU A 252 19.37 11.33 -0.97
CA GLU A 252 20.68 11.65 -0.40
C GLU A 252 20.89 13.09 0.09
N GLU A 253 20.06 14.08 -0.27
CA GLU A 253 20.42 15.49 -0.01
C GLU A 253 19.56 16.26 1.00
N ASP A 254 18.43 15.74 1.50
CA ASP A 254 17.63 16.52 2.45
C ASP A 254 16.95 15.68 3.55
N ARG A 255 17.74 15.32 4.58
CA ARG A 255 17.20 14.77 5.84
C ARG A 255 16.37 15.79 6.62
N ASP A 256 16.48 17.09 6.30
CA ASP A 256 15.93 18.20 7.07
C ASP A 256 14.50 18.60 6.63
N ALA A 257 13.89 17.94 5.65
CA ALA A 257 12.50 18.22 5.25
C ALA A 257 11.42 17.55 6.17
N ARG A 258 11.81 16.87 7.25
CA ARG A 258 10.95 15.97 8.07
C ARG A 258 10.21 16.65 9.25
N PHE A 259 9.76 17.89 9.13
CA PHE A 259 9.32 18.66 10.32
C PHE A 259 7.82 18.67 10.67
N SER A 260 6.97 17.85 10.03
CA SER A 260 5.59 17.63 10.49
C SER A 260 5.38 16.19 10.99
N VAL A 261 4.49 16.02 11.97
CA VAL A 261 4.13 14.69 12.51
C VAL A 261 3.50 13.81 11.45
N ALA A 262 2.72 14.41 10.54
CA ALA A 262 2.18 13.72 9.38
C ALA A 262 3.29 13.26 8.41
N GLY A 263 4.26 14.13 8.10
CA GLY A 263 5.40 13.78 7.25
C GLY A 263 6.30 12.72 7.86
N TRP A 264 6.55 12.78 9.17
CA TRP A 264 7.25 11.75 9.92
C TRP A 264 6.50 10.41 9.88
N ALA A 265 5.19 10.41 10.16
CA ALA A 265 4.36 9.21 10.12
C ALA A 265 4.29 8.58 8.72
N ALA A 266 4.18 9.41 7.67
CA ALA A 266 4.19 8.95 6.29
C ALA A 266 5.55 8.33 5.92
N SER A 267 6.67 8.96 6.29
CA SER A 267 7.99 8.38 6.07
C SER A 267 8.20 7.08 6.85
N LEU A 268 7.70 7.00 8.09
CA LEU A 268 7.79 5.80 8.91
C LEU A 268 7.06 4.63 8.26
N SER A 269 5.83 4.88 7.81
CA SER A 269 5.02 3.90 7.11
C SER A 269 5.68 3.42 5.82
N TYR A 270 6.22 4.35 5.03
CA TYR A 270 6.96 4.03 3.81
C TYR A 270 8.21 3.19 4.08
N ASP A 271 9.04 3.57 5.05
CA ASP A 271 10.27 2.84 5.43
C ASP A 271 9.96 1.39 5.85
N ILE A 272 8.89 1.18 6.62
CA ILE A 272 8.47 -0.15 7.08
C ILE A 272 7.92 -0.98 5.91
N ASN A 273 7.07 -0.39 5.06
CA ASN A 273 6.56 -1.09 3.89
C ASN A 273 7.69 -1.51 2.97
N TYR A 274 8.62 -0.60 2.66
CA TYR A 274 9.82 -0.90 1.87
C TYR A 274 10.64 -2.04 2.49
N PHE A 275 10.82 -2.05 3.81
CA PHE A 275 11.54 -3.11 4.49
C PHE A 275 10.84 -4.48 4.40
N ILE A 276 9.51 -4.52 4.51
CA ILE A 276 8.71 -5.75 4.34
C ILE A 276 8.79 -6.24 2.89
N LEU A 277 8.66 -5.33 1.92
CA LEU A 277 8.79 -5.60 0.50
C LEU A 277 10.19 -6.14 0.13
N ASP A 278 11.26 -5.64 0.74
CA ASP A 278 12.61 -6.22 0.59
C ASP A 278 12.69 -7.65 1.13
N ARG A 279 12.00 -7.96 2.25
CA ARG A 279 11.91 -9.34 2.74
C ARG A 279 11.09 -10.23 1.82
N LEU A 280 10.03 -9.72 1.20
CA LEU A 280 9.27 -10.43 0.18
C LEU A 280 10.17 -10.78 -1.01
N LYS A 281 10.99 -9.83 -1.52
CA LYS A 281 11.94 -10.11 -2.61
C LYS A 281 12.89 -11.27 -2.28
N VAL A 282 13.50 -11.24 -1.09
CA VAL A 282 14.40 -12.31 -0.63
C VAL A 282 13.65 -13.63 -0.53
N HIS A 283 12.46 -13.63 0.06
CA HIS A 283 11.63 -14.82 0.20
C HIS A 283 11.27 -15.46 -1.15
N LEU A 284 10.92 -14.65 -2.16
CA LEU A 284 10.61 -15.13 -3.51
C LEU A 284 11.86 -15.69 -4.23
N ARG A 285 13.03 -15.05 -4.04
CA ARG A 285 14.31 -15.58 -4.56
C ARG A 285 14.66 -16.92 -3.96
N ASP A 286 14.46 -17.09 -2.66
CA ASP A 286 14.69 -18.36 -1.97
C ASP A 286 13.74 -19.47 -2.47
N GLN A 287 12.56 -19.10 -3.01
CA GLN A 287 11.64 -20.02 -3.70
C GLN A 287 12.04 -20.34 -5.15
N GLY A 288 13.17 -19.82 -5.63
CA GLY A 288 13.68 -20.05 -6.99
C GLY A 288 13.06 -19.14 -8.06
N ILE A 289 12.30 -18.11 -7.67
CA ILE A 289 11.82 -17.11 -8.63
C ILE A 289 13.00 -16.26 -9.11
N LYS A 290 13.09 -16.03 -10.42
CA LYS A 290 14.17 -15.24 -11.01
C LYS A 290 14.12 -13.77 -10.57
N HIS A 291 15.30 -13.18 -10.40
CA HIS A 291 15.48 -11.82 -9.89
C HIS A 291 14.81 -10.76 -10.78
N ASP A 292 14.99 -10.89 -12.09
CA ASP A 292 14.45 -10.02 -13.12
C ASP A 292 12.91 -10.02 -13.17
N HIS A 293 12.28 -11.19 -13.00
CA HIS A 293 10.82 -11.30 -12.90
C HIS A 293 10.28 -10.56 -11.67
N ILE A 294 10.98 -10.67 -10.53
CA ILE A 294 10.64 -9.95 -9.31
C ILE A 294 10.74 -8.45 -9.56
N ASP A 295 11.88 -7.98 -10.08
CA ASP A 295 12.09 -6.54 -10.28
C ASP A 295 11.14 -5.95 -11.32
N ALA A 296 10.79 -6.70 -12.37
CA ALA A 296 9.80 -6.29 -13.38
C ALA A 296 8.43 -5.98 -12.76
N VAL A 297 7.94 -6.80 -11.84
CA VAL A 297 6.64 -6.55 -11.18
C VAL A 297 6.76 -5.48 -10.11
N PHE A 298 7.81 -5.51 -9.28
CA PHE A 298 8.01 -4.51 -8.22
C PHE A 298 8.16 -3.09 -8.75
N ALA A 299 8.59 -2.92 -10.00
CA ALA A 299 8.66 -1.61 -10.66
C ALA A 299 7.31 -0.92 -10.80
N LEU A 300 6.21 -1.69 -10.83
CA LEU A 300 4.86 -1.15 -10.87
C LEU A 300 4.40 -0.59 -9.51
N GLY A 301 5.15 -0.87 -8.45
CA GLY A 301 4.73 -0.61 -7.08
C GLY A 301 3.64 -1.58 -6.61
N GLY A 302 2.90 -1.19 -5.58
CA GLY A 302 1.86 -1.99 -4.96
C GLY A 302 2.13 -2.26 -3.47
N ASP A 303 1.06 -2.61 -2.76
CA ASP A 303 1.06 -2.79 -1.30
C ASP A 303 0.43 -4.13 -0.86
N ASP A 304 -0.06 -4.93 -1.83
CA ASP A 304 -0.62 -6.26 -1.59
C ASP A 304 0.41 -7.33 -1.97
N LEU A 305 0.93 -8.02 -0.97
CA LEU A 305 2.00 -9.01 -1.14
C LEU A 305 1.50 -10.24 -1.90
N VAL A 306 0.21 -10.56 -1.82
CA VAL A 306 -0.41 -11.70 -2.51
C VAL A 306 -0.59 -11.37 -3.99
N ASP A 307 -1.15 -10.19 -4.33
CA ASP A 307 -1.23 -9.68 -5.71
C ASP A 307 0.15 -9.71 -6.39
N ILE A 308 1.13 -9.06 -5.74
CA ILE A 308 2.51 -8.97 -6.25
C ILE A 308 3.08 -10.37 -6.52
N THR A 309 2.91 -11.29 -5.57
CA THR A 309 3.43 -12.66 -5.70
C THR A 309 2.73 -13.44 -6.82
N ASN A 310 1.42 -13.32 -6.95
CA ASN A 310 0.64 -14.00 -7.99
C ASN A 310 1.02 -13.48 -9.39
N ARG A 311 1.16 -12.16 -9.53
CA ARG A 311 1.60 -11.50 -10.76
C ARG A 311 3.01 -11.93 -11.17
N ILE A 312 3.96 -12.00 -10.23
CA ILE A 312 5.33 -12.50 -10.47
C ILE A 312 5.33 -13.95 -10.94
N LYS A 313 4.54 -14.82 -10.29
CA LYS A 313 4.43 -16.23 -10.68
C LYS A 313 3.81 -16.38 -12.06
N ALA A 314 2.77 -15.62 -12.38
CA ALA A 314 2.15 -15.61 -13.70
C ALA A 314 3.13 -15.13 -14.78
N LEU A 315 3.92 -14.08 -14.51
CA LEU A 315 4.97 -13.61 -15.41
C LEU A 315 6.02 -14.68 -15.66
N GLY A 316 6.50 -15.34 -14.59
CA GLY A 316 7.48 -16.41 -14.72
C GLY A 316 6.96 -17.61 -15.50
N ALA A 317 5.70 -18.01 -15.28
CA ALA A 317 5.05 -19.07 -16.03
C ALA A 317 4.91 -18.71 -17.52
N PHE A 318 4.47 -17.48 -17.81
CA PHE A 318 4.34 -16.98 -19.18
C PHE A 318 5.68 -16.94 -19.92
N LEU A 319 6.73 -16.37 -19.31
CA LEU A 319 8.07 -16.29 -19.91
C LEU A 319 8.76 -17.65 -20.05
N SER A 320 8.26 -18.69 -19.39
CA SER A 320 8.74 -20.06 -19.59
C SER A 320 8.13 -20.73 -20.83
N THR A 321 7.20 -20.07 -21.52
CA THR A 321 6.61 -20.55 -22.77
C THR A 321 7.31 -19.97 -24.00
N ASP A 322 7.17 -20.64 -25.14
CA ASP A 322 7.64 -20.11 -26.43
C ASP A 322 6.94 -18.80 -26.78
N ASP A 323 5.64 -18.67 -26.50
CA ASP A 323 4.90 -17.44 -26.77
C ASP A 323 5.43 -16.27 -25.96
N GLY A 324 5.70 -16.47 -24.66
CA GLY A 324 6.27 -15.43 -23.80
C GLY A 324 7.68 -15.05 -24.18
N THR A 325 8.53 -16.02 -24.52
CA THR A 325 9.91 -15.75 -24.97
C THR A 325 9.93 -14.92 -26.26
N ASN A 326 9.09 -15.28 -27.24
CA ASN A 326 9.02 -14.58 -28.53
C ASN A 326 8.38 -13.18 -28.38
N LEU A 327 7.32 -13.06 -27.57
CA LEU A 327 6.73 -11.75 -27.27
C LEU A 327 7.76 -10.83 -26.59
N LEU A 328 8.54 -11.33 -25.62
CA LEU A 328 9.60 -10.55 -24.98
C LEU A 328 10.64 -10.05 -26.00
N ALA A 329 11.01 -10.87 -26.98
CA ALA A 329 11.91 -10.47 -28.06
C ALA A 329 11.31 -9.34 -28.91
N GLY A 330 10.03 -9.47 -29.31
CA GLY A 330 9.29 -8.42 -30.02
C GLY A 330 9.18 -7.12 -29.21
N TYR A 331 8.87 -7.21 -27.92
CA TYR A 331 8.84 -6.08 -26.99
C TYR A 331 10.20 -5.38 -26.92
N LYS A 332 11.29 -6.12 -26.73
CA LYS A 332 12.65 -5.55 -26.65
C LYS A 332 13.06 -4.87 -27.94
N ARG A 333 12.65 -5.41 -29.10
CA ARG A 333 12.84 -4.75 -30.40
C ARG A 333 12.10 -3.41 -30.45
N ALA A 334 10.84 -3.38 -30.04
CA ALA A 334 10.05 -2.15 -29.95
C ALA A 334 10.70 -1.10 -29.03
N ALA A 335 11.09 -1.50 -27.81
CA ALA A 335 11.74 -0.63 -26.83
C ALA A 335 13.06 -0.05 -27.34
N ASN A 336 13.88 -0.84 -28.01
CA ASN A 336 15.14 -0.38 -28.59
C ASN A 336 14.95 0.62 -29.74
N ILE A 337 13.96 0.40 -30.60
CA ILE A 337 13.62 1.34 -31.68
C ILE A 337 13.16 2.68 -31.08
N LEU A 338 12.22 2.65 -30.12
CA LEU A 338 11.73 3.85 -29.47
C LEU A 338 12.87 4.62 -28.76
N LYS A 339 13.78 3.91 -28.08
CA LYS A 339 14.95 4.50 -27.44
C LYS A 339 15.92 5.12 -28.46
N ALA A 340 16.06 4.54 -29.64
CA ALA A 340 16.89 5.09 -30.71
C ALA A 340 16.27 6.35 -31.32
N GLU A 341 14.96 6.37 -31.54
CA GLU A 341 14.23 7.53 -32.08
C GLU A 341 14.16 8.69 -31.09
N ALA A 342 13.96 8.40 -29.79
CA ALA A 342 14.01 9.38 -28.71
C ALA A 342 15.31 10.21 -28.71
N LYS A 343 16.44 9.61 -29.11
CA LYS A 343 17.74 10.29 -29.17
C LYS A 343 17.93 11.18 -30.40
N LYS A 344 17.17 10.98 -31.47
CA LYS A 344 17.33 11.70 -32.74
C LYS A 344 16.45 12.95 -32.79
N ALA A 345 15.14 12.72 -32.86
CA ALA A 345 14.13 13.75 -33.09
C ALA A 345 13.09 13.81 -31.96
N GLY A 346 13.20 12.93 -30.96
CA GLY A 346 12.18 12.71 -29.93
C GLY A 346 11.19 11.63 -30.34
N VAL A 347 10.44 11.12 -29.38
CA VAL A 347 9.30 10.23 -29.65
C VAL A 347 8.07 11.12 -29.85
N PRO A 348 7.33 10.97 -30.96
CA PRO A 348 6.16 11.80 -31.24
C PRO A 348 5.05 11.54 -30.20
N ASP A 349 4.35 12.61 -29.82
CA ASP A 349 3.13 12.52 -29.02
C ASP A 349 1.94 12.29 -29.96
N VAL A 350 1.77 11.04 -30.40
CA VAL A 350 0.78 10.65 -31.40
C VAL A 350 -0.05 9.47 -30.90
N VAL A 351 -1.36 9.59 -31.06
CA VAL A 351 -2.31 8.49 -30.89
C VAL A 351 -2.23 7.60 -32.13
N SER A 352 -1.92 6.32 -31.92
CA SER A 352 -1.92 5.33 -33.00
C SER A 352 -3.30 5.21 -33.66
N HIS A 353 -3.29 4.86 -34.94
CA HIS A 353 -4.50 4.59 -35.71
C HIS A 353 -4.25 3.41 -36.66
N LYS A 354 -5.35 2.91 -37.25
CA LYS A 354 -5.27 1.95 -38.35
C LYS A 354 -4.40 2.54 -39.46
N GLY A 355 -3.28 1.89 -39.74
CA GLY A 355 -2.33 2.34 -40.75
C GLY A 355 -2.81 2.11 -42.18
N THR A 356 -1.94 2.36 -43.15
CA THR A 356 -2.22 2.13 -44.57
C THR A 356 -1.94 0.69 -44.98
N GLN A 357 -1.01 0.01 -44.29
CA GLN A 357 -0.65 -1.37 -44.59
C GLN A 357 -1.55 -2.36 -43.82
N PRO A 358 -1.85 -3.53 -44.41
CA PRO A 358 -2.61 -4.59 -43.73
C PRO A 358 -2.01 -4.99 -42.38
N GLU A 359 -0.68 -5.00 -42.27
CA GLU A 359 0.07 -5.43 -41.09
C GLU A 359 0.01 -4.38 -39.96
N GLU A 360 -0.03 -3.09 -40.30
CA GLU A 360 -0.29 -2.00 -39.35
C GLU A 360 -1.72 -2.09 -38.80
N THR A 361 -2.69 -2.36 -39.68
CA THR A 361 -4.09 -2.55 -39.28
C THR A 361 -4.25 -3.80 -38.40
N LEU A 362 -3.56 -4.89 -38.74
CA LEU A 362 -3.56 -6.11 -37.95
C LEU A 362 -3.03 -5.88 -36.53
N LEU A 363 -1.90 -5.17 -36.39
CA LEU A 363 -1.34 -4.85 -35.08
C LEU A 363 -2.27 -3.93 -34.29
N PHE A 364 -2.82 -2.89 -34.93
CA PHE A 364 -3.78 -1.98 -34.28
C PHE A 364 -5.01 -2.73 -33.77
N ASP A 365 -5.64 -3.57 -34.60
CA ASP A 365 -6.84 -4.33 -34.23
C ASP A 365 -6.55 -5.34 -33.11
N ALA A 366 -5.36 -5.94 -33.10
CA ALA A 366 -4.91 -6.81 -32.03
C ALA A 366 -4.71 -6.05 -30.70
N LEU A 367 -4.17 -4.83 -30.74
CA LEU A 367 -4.01 -3.97 -29.57
C LEU A 367 -5.36 -3.54 -29.00
N GLU A 368 -6.29 -3.11 -29.85
CA GLU A 368 -7.66 -2.73 -29.46
C GLU A 368 -8.45 -3.93 -28.88
N THR A 369 -8.11 -5.15 -29.29
CA THR A 369 -8.71 -6.37 -28.73
C THR A 369 -8.06 -6.75 -27.40
N ALA A 370 -6.73 -6.70 -27.32
CA ALA A 370 -5.98 -7.14 -26.14
C ALA A 370 -6.16 -6.19 -24.95
N GLY A 371 -6.29 -4.89 -25.18
CA GLY A 371 -6.45 -3.87 -24.13
C GLY A 371 -7.58 -4.18 -23.14
N PRO A 372 -8.84 -4.25 -23.60
CA PRO A 372 -9.99 -4.54 -22.73
C PRO A 372 -9.93 -5.92 -22.06
N LEU A 373 -9.34 -6.92 -22.73
CA LEU A 373 -9.17 -8.26 -22.17
C LEU A 373 -8.16 -8.25 -21.01
N ILE A 374 -7.04 -7.55 -21.17
CA ILE A 374 -6.03 -7.38 -20.11
C ILE A 374 -6.63 -6.59 -18.94
N GLU A 375 -7.34 -5.49 -19.20
CA GLU A 375 -7.98 -4.69 -18.15
C GLU A 375 -8.99 -5.54 -17.34
N THR A 376 -9.85 -6.30 -18.03
CA THR A 376 -10.82 -7.20 -17.39
C THR A 376 -10.14 -8.28 -16.56
N ALA A 377 -9.06 -8.87 -17.09
CA ALA A 377 -8.30 -9.90 -16.40
C ALA A 377 -7.58 -9.34 -15.17
N LEU A 378 -6.96 -8.16 -15.27
CA LEU A 378 -6.31 -7.49 -14.13
C LEU A 378 -7.32 -7.07 -13.06
N ALA A 379 -8.51 -6.60 -13.44
CA ALA A 379 -9.58 -6.24 -12.50
C ALA A 379 -10.13 -7.44 -11.72
N SER A 380 -9.93 -8.66 -12.23
CA SER A 380 -10.33 -9.92 -11.59
C SER A 380 -9.15 -10.71 -11.02
N GLU A 381 -7.95 -10.10 -10.95
CA GLU A 381 -6.70 -10.74 -10.52
C GLU A 381 -6.33 -12.00 -11.33
N ASP A 382 -6.88 -12.14 -12.54
CA ASP A 382 -6.54 -13.22 -13.49
C ASP A 382 -5.30 -12.84 -14.30
N TYR A 383 -4.13 -12.86 -13.66
CA TYR A 383 -2.88 -12.54 -14.36
C TYR A 383 -2.55 -13.55 -15.46
N ALA A 384 -3.01 -14.80 -15.36
CA ALA A 384 -2.82 -15.79 -16.41
C ALA A 384 -3.63 -15.44 -17.67
N GLY A 385 -4.87 -15.00 -17.49
CA GLY A 385 -5.70 -14.42 -18.55
C GLY A 385 -5.07 -13.17 -19.16
N ALA A 386 -4.53 -12.27 -18.34
CA ALA A 386 -3.82 -11.09 -18.83
C ALA A 386 -2.60 -11.45 -19.69
N MET A 387 -1.78 -12.43 -19.26
CA MET A 387 -0.65 -12.94 -20.05
C MET A 387 -1.10 -13.61 -21.34
N THR A 388 -2.23 -14.33 -21.33
CA THR A 388 -2.80 -14.97 -22.52
C THR A 388 -3.25 -13.93 -23.54
N ALA A 389 -3.93 -12.87 -23.10
CA ALA A 389 -4.31 -11.76 -23.97
C ALA A 389 -3.07 -11.05 -24.54
N LEU A 390 -2.02 -10.85 -23.72
CA LEU A 390 -0.77 -10.27 -24.18
C LEU A 390 -0.04 -11.17 -25.19
N ALA A 391 -0.05 -12.49 -25.00
CA ALA A 391 0.51 -13.48 -25.92
C ALA A 391 -0.11 -13.38 -27.32
N GLY A 392 -1.40 -13.01 -27.41
CA GLY A 392 -2.11 -12.77 -28.66
C GLY A 392 -1.48 -11.70 -29.55
N LEU A 393 -0.66 -10.80 -28.99
CA LEU A 393 0.07 -9.80 -29.76
C LEU A 393 1.32 -10.34 -30.46
N ARG A 394 1.81 -11.52 -30.11
CA ARG A 394 3.04 -12.08 -30.67
C ARG A 394 3.02 -12.10 -32.20
N SER A 395 2.03 -12.78 -32.80
CA SER A 395 1.96 -12.92 -34.25
C SER A 395 1.77 -11.59 -35.00
N PRO A 396 0.89 -10.68 -34.55
CA PRO A 396 0.79 -9.33 -35.12
C PRO A 396 2.08 -8.52 -35.02
N ILE A 397 2.81 -8.60 -33.90
CA ILE A 397 4.09 -7.91 -33.72
C ILE A 397 5.16 -8.46 -34.68
N ASP A 398 5.28 -9.78 -34.78
CA ASP A 398 6.24 -10.41 -35.69
C ASP A 398 5.94 -10.01 -37.14
N THR A 399 4.67 -10.11 -37.56
CA THR A 399 4.23 -9.74 -38.92
C THR A 399 4.51 -8.27 -39.22
N PHE A 400 4.19 -7.37 -38.28
CA PHE A 400 4.49 -5.96 -38.41
C PHE A 400 5.99 -5.73 -38.62
N PHE A 401 6.83 -6.43 -37.86
CA PHE A 401 8.27 -6.23 -37.92
C PHE A 401 8.96 -6.86 -39.14
N ASP A 402 8.34 -7.87 -39.74
CA ASP A 402 8.85 -8.54 -40.93
C ASP A 402 8.51 -7.77 -42.20
N GLU A 403 7.31 -7.19 -42.29
CA GLU A 403 6.82 -6.53 -43.50
C GLU A 403 6.88 -4.99 -43.43
N VAL A 404 6.83 -4.39 -42.23
CA VAL A 404 6.73 -2.94 -42.06
C VAL A 404 8.06 -2.32 -41.63
N LYS A 405 8.58 -1.41 -42.45
CA LYS A 405 9.75 -0.58 -42.09
C LYS A 405 9.33 0.55 -41.15
N VAL A 406 9.62 0.42 -39.86
CA VAL A 406 9.26 1.43 -38.83
C VAL A 406 9.75 2.85 -39.16
N ASN A 407 10.99 2.98 -39.64
CA ASN A 407 11.54 4.26 -40.08
C ASN A 407 11.10 4.57 -41.53
N SER A 408 9.84 4.99 -41.68
CA SER A 408 9.28 5.44 -42.96
C SER A 408 9.89 6.76 -43.40
N ASP A 409 9.93 6.99 -44.72
CA ASP A 409 10.30 8.29 -45.28
C ASP A 409 9.09 9.27 -45.22
N ASP A 410 7.87 8.74 -45.05
CA ASP A 410 6.67 9.52 -44.72
C ASP A 410 6.57 9.74 -43.21
N GLU A 411 6.54 11.00 -42.78
CA GLU A 411 6.52 11.38 -41.37
C GLU A 411 5.26 10.89 -40.63
N ASN A 412 4.09 10.91 -41.28
CA ASN A 412 2.85 10.47 -40.64
C ASN A 412 2.85 8.95 -40.45
N GLU A 413 3.35 8.19 -41.43
CA GLU A 413 3.49 6.74 -41.29
C GLU A 413 4.51 6.39 -40.21
N ARG A 414 5.65 7.08 -40.17
CA ARG A 414 6.68 6.89 -39.15
C ARG A 414 6.10 7.14 -37.76
N ASP A 415 5.37 8.24 -37.57
CA ASP A 415 4.79 8.59 -36.29
C ASP A 415 3.71 7.60 -35.85
N ASN A 416 2.83 7.17 -36.76
CA ASN A 416 1.83 6.14 -36.45
C ASN A 416 2.50 4.81 -36.03
N ARG A 417 3.54 4.38 -36.75
CA ARG A 417 4.30 3.17 -36.43
C ARG A 417 4.96 3.25 -35.06
N LEU A 418 5.52 4.40 -34.69
CA LEU A 418 6.06 4.62 -33.34
C LEU A 418 4.94 4.63 -32.29
N GLY A 419 3.78 5.21 -32.57
CA GLY A 419 2.59 5.17 -31.73
C GLY A 419 2.13 3.73 -31.44
N LEU A 420 2.10 2.86 -32.47
CA LEU A 420 1.78 1.44 -32.29
C LEU A 420 2.78 0.75 -31.35
N LEU A 421 4.08 0.99 -31.51
CA LEU A 421 5.11 0.44 -30.62
C LEU A 421 5.00 0.96 -29.19
N MET A 422 4.62 2.23 -29.00
CA MET A 422 4.34 2.80 -27.69
C MET A 422 3.13 2.13 -27.04
N GLN A 423 2.07 1.87 -27.81
CA GLN A 423 0.86 1.19 -27.32
C GLN A 423 1.17 -0.27 -26.91
N VAL A 424 1.98 -1.01 -27.67
CA VAL A 424 2.51 -2.32 -27.27
C VAL A 424 3.22 -2.23 -25.92
N ARG A 425 4.11 -1.24 -25.75
CA ARG A 425 4.86 -1.08 -24.50
C ARG A 425 3.97 -0.70 -23.33
N ALA A 426 3.05 0.24 -23.54
CA ALA A 426 2.11 0.68 -22.53
C ALA A 426 1.24 -0.50 -22.04
N LEU A 427 0.75 -1.32 -22.96
CA LEU A 427 -0.11 -2.44 -22.61
C LEU A 427 0.64 -3.52 -21.80
N ALA A 428 1.84 -3.92 -22.25
CA ALA A 428 2.68 -4.83 -21.48
C ALA A 428 3.08 -4.24 -20.10
N GLY A 429 3.31 -2.93 -20.05
CA GLY A 429 3.64 -2.17 -18.83
C GLY A 429 2.55 -2.17 -17.76
N THR A 430 1.29 -2.46 -18.11
CA THR A 430 0.21 -2.64 -17.11
C THR A 430 0.38 -3.90 -16.26
N ILE A 431 1.10 -4.89 -16.80
CA ILE A 431 1.29 -6.21 -16.19
C ILE A 431 2.63 -6.29 -15.47
N ALA A 432 3.72 -5.88 -16.13
CA ALA A 432 5.07 -5.83 -15.57
C ALA A 432 5.95 -4.83 -16.35
N ASP A 433 7.04 -4.36 -15.75
CA ASP A 433 8.10 -3.64 -16.44
C ASP A 433 9.01 -4.63 -17.20
N PHE A 434 8.66 -4.90 -18.46
CA PHE A 434 9.42 -5.81 -19.33
C PHE A 434 10.84 -5.32 -19.66
N ASP A 435 11.18 -4.04 -19.42
CA ASP A 435 12.57 -3.55 -19.59
C ASP A 435 13.50 -4.13 -18.50
N LYS A 436 12.95 -4.59 -17.38
CA LYS A 436 13.70 -5.23 -16.29
C LYS A 436 13.83 -6.75 -16.45
N VAL A 437 13.13 -7.35 -17.41
CA VAL A 437 13.19 -8.80 -17.66
C VAL A 437 14.44 -9.12 -18.48
N GLU A 438 15.27 -10.02 -17.97
CA GLU A 438 16.45 -10.50 -18.68
C GLU A 438 16.04 -11.53 -19.74
N GLY A 439 16.74 -11.53 -20.88
CA GLY A 439 16.42 -12.35 -22.05
C GLY A 439 17.47 -13.41 -22.26
#